data_AF-A0A2S8BCS8-F1
#
_entry.id   AF-A0A2S8BCS8-F1
#
_cell.length_a   1.000
_cell.length_b   1.000
_cell.length_c   1.000
_cell.angle_alpha   90.00
_cell.angle_beta   90.00
_cell.angle_gamma   90.00
#
_symmetry.space_group_name_H-M   'P 1'
#
loop_
_entity.id
_entity.type
_entity.pdbx_description
1 polymer ?
#
loop_
_entity_poly.entity_id
_entity_poly.type
_entity_poly.pdbx_seq_one_letter_code
_entity_poly.pdbx_strand_id
1 'polypeptide(L)'
;MVKPAGPVPDDAALPSCLLTYLSGTTMVETALAMRRATPVSTFNALIDHALWFQRPIDLSDWVLSDQFSPSGVAGRGLATSTMYNRAGQLVATATQELYFGRGTT
;
A
#
# COMPACT_ATOMS: atom_id res chain seq x y z
N MET A 1 6.29 -5.98 7.41
CA MET A 1 7.47 -6.07 6.53
C MET A 1 7.21 -7.14 5.49
N VAL A 2 7.82 -7.01 4.31
CA VAL A 2 7.65 -7.95 3.19
C VAL A 2 9.00 -8.28 2.55
N LYS A 3 9.08 -9.43 1.90
CA LYS A 3 10.25 -9.87 1.13
C LYS A 3 9.78 -10.82 0.03
N PRO A 4 10.32 -10.75 -1.20
CA PRO A 4 10.07 -11.77 -2.22
C PRO A 4 10.38 -13.18 -1.71
N ALA A 5 9.54 -14.16 -2.05
CA ALA A 5 9.73 -15.55 -1.63
C ALA A 5 10.89 -16.25 -2.35
N GLY A 6 11.43 -15.65 -3.41
CA GLY A 6 12.53 -16.20 -4.19
C GLY A 6 13.33 -15.09 -4.89
N PRO A 7 14.37 -15.49 -5.65
CA PRO A 7 15.19 -14.56 -6.40
C PRO A 7 14.36 -13.72 -7.37
N VAL A 8 14.68 -12.42 -7.44
CA VAL A 8 14.06 -11.49 -8.38
C VAL A 8 15.01 -11.32 -9.57
N PRO A 9 14.53 -11.45 -10.82
CA PRO A 9 15.32 -11.17 -12.02
C PRO A 9 15.99 -9.79 -11.98
N ASP A 10 17.18 -9.70 -12.58
CA ASP A 10 17.91 -8.44 -12.70
C ASP A 10 17.27 -7.56 -13.80
N ASP A 11 16.22 -6.84 -13.41
CA ASP A 11 15.50 -5.88 -14.23
C ASP A 11 15.31 -4.58 -13.43
N ALA A 12 15.67 -3.45 -14.03
CA ALA A 12 15.69 -2.16 -13.36
C ALA A 12 14.29 -1.64 -12.96
N ALA A 13 13.23 -2.05 -13.65
CA ALA A 13 11.86 -1.62 -13.38
C ALA A 13 11.15 -2.56 -12.39
N LEU A 14 11.55 -3.82 -12.33
CA LEU A 14 10.88 -4.85 -11.55
C LEU A 14 10.75 -4.53 -10.05
N PRO A 15 11.74 -3.93 -9.37
CA PRO A 15 11.56 -3.50 -7.98
C PRO A 15 10.41 -2.51 -7.78
N SER A 16 10.32 -1.51 -8.66
CA SER A 16 9.23 -0.52 -8.64
C SER A 16 7.88 -1.15 -8.96
N CYS A 17 7.82 -2.09 -9.92
CA CYS A 17 6.61 -2.83 -10.26
C CYS A 17 6.11 -3.69 -9.10
N LEU A 18 7.00 -4.43 -8.42
CA LEU A 18 6.67 -5.27 -7.28
C LEU A 18 6.19 -4.43 -6.09
N LEU A 19 6.84 -3.30 -5.82
CA LEU A 19 6.42 -2.40 -4.74
C LEU A 19 5.07 -1.73 -5.06
N THR A 20 4.84 -1.38 -6.33
CA THR A 20 3.53 -0.90 -6.81
C THR A 20 2.44 -1.95 -6.59
N TYR A 21 2.68 -3.20 -6.99
CA TYR A 21 1.75 -4.31 -6.77
C TYR A 21 1.44 -4.52 -5.28
N LEU A 22 2.48 -4.55 -4.44
CA LEU A 22 2.32 -4.72 -3.00
C LEU A 22 1.50 -3.60 -2.37
N SER A 23 1.83 -2.35 -2.70
CA SER A 23 1.14 -1.19 -2.12
C SER A 23 -0.35 -1.19 -2.45
N GLY A 24 -0.72 -1.45 -3.71
CA GLY A 24 -2.11 -1.49 -4.15
C GLY A 24 -2.93 -2.63 -3.56
N THR A 25 -2.29 -3.70 -3.07
CA THR A 25 -2.97 -4.85 -2.47
C THR A 25 -3.07 -4.77 -0.94
N THR A 26 -2.15 -4.09 -0.27
CA THR A 26 -2.06 -4.08 1.20
C THR A 26 -2.59 -2.79 1.84
N MET A 27 -2.43 -1.63 1.20
CA MET A 27 -2.80 -0.34 1.81
C MET A 27 -4.29 -0.21 2.15
N VAL A 28 -5.16 -0.94 1.43
CA VAL A 28 -6.60 -1.01 1.69
C VAL A 28 -6.94 -1.50 3.09
N GLU A 29 -6.09 -2.34 3.69
CA GLU A 29 -6.31 -2.90 5.02
C GLU A 29 -6.37 -1.82 6.09
N THR A 30 -5.60 -0.73 5.96
CA THR A 30 -5.63 0.37 6.93
C THR A 30 -6.99 1.08 6.97
N ALA A 31 -7.61 1.29 5.81
CA ALA A 31 -8.94 1.90 5.71
C ALA A 31 -10.06 0.94 6.14
N LEU A 32 -9.90 -0.37 5.88
CA LEU A 32 -10.81 -1.41 6.37
C LEU A 32 -10.77 -1.54 7.90
N ALA A 33 -9.57 -1.48 8.50
CA ALA A 33 -9.38 -1.56 9.95
C ALA A 33 -10.14 -0.43 10.68
N MET A 34 -10.07 0.80 10.17
CA MET A 34 -10.84 1.95 10.70
C MET A 34 -12.35 1.72 10.68
N ARG A 35 -12.84 0.88 9.75
CA ARG A 35 -14.25 0.51 9.60
C ARG A 35 -14.64 -0.77 10.35
N ARG A 36 -13.69 -1.42 11.04
CA ARG A 36 -13.88 -2.74 11.67
C ARG A 36 -14.43 -3.79 10.68
N ALA A 37 -13.96 -3.71 9.44
CA ALA A 37 -14.39 -4.55 8.33
C ALA A 37 -13.23 -5.42 7.81
N THR A 38 -13.58 -6.43 7.01
CA THR A 38 -12.63 -7.24 6.25
C THR A 38 -12.93 -7.10 4.75
N PRO A 39 -12.00 -7.49 3.85
CA PRO A 39 -12.25 -7.48 2.42
C PRO A 39 -13.47 -8.32 2.00
N VAL A 40 -13.86 -9.31 2.81
CA VAL A 40 -15.01 -10.18 2.55
C VAL A 40 -16.32 -9.56 3.06
N SER A 41 -16.26 -8.79 4.16
CA SER A 41 -17.47 -8.24 4.79
C SER A 41 -17.95 -6.93 4.16
N THR A 42 -17.16 -6.31 3.30
CA THR A 42 -17.46 -4.94 2.83
C THR A 42 -16.93 -4.70 1.41
N PHE A 43 -17.83 -4.23 0.55
CA PHE A 43 -17.48 -3.73 -0.77
C PHE A 43 -16.44 -2.60 -0.66
N ASN A 44 -15.41 -2.67 -1.51
CA ASN A 44 -14.46 -1.59 -1.68
C ASN A 44 -13.97 -1.54 -3.13
N ALA A 45 -13.62 -0.35 -3.59
CA ALA A 45 -13.00 -0.12 -4.89
C ALA A 45 -11.98 1.01 -4.78
N LEU A 46 -10.82 0.83 -5.42
CA LEU A 46 -9.78 1.85 -5.50
C LEU A 46 -10.26 3.01 -6.39
N ILE A 47 -10.11 4.26 -5.93
CA ILE A 47 -10.41 5.46 -6.72
C ILE A 47 -9.15 5.90 -7.46
N ASP A 48 -8.05 6.04 -6.72
CA ASP A 48 -6.75 6.44 -7.23
C ASP A 48 -5.61 5.70 -6.53
N HIS A 49 -4.41 5.80 -7.09
CA HIS A 49 -3.18 5.31 -6.49
C HIS A 49 -2.01 6.13 -6.97
N ALA A 50 -1.27 6.74 -6.05
CA ALA A 50 -0.13 7.59 -6.35
C ALA A 50 1.11 7.08 -5.61
N LEU A 51 2.23 6.97 -6.33
CA LEU A 51 3.52 6.59 -5.79
C LEU A 51 4.61 7.57 -6.19
N TRP A 52 5.55 7.79 -5.28
CA TRP A 52 6.78 8.51 -5.53
C TRP A 52 7.94 7.63 -5.10
N PHE A 53 8.85 7.33 -6.03
CA PHE A 53 10.06 6.55 -5.77
C PHE A 53 11.23 7.51 -5.50
N GLN A 54 11.79 7.47 -4.30
CA GLN A 54 12.90 8.36 -3.91
C GLN A 54 14.27 7.70 -4.02
N ARG A 55 14.35 6.37 -3.82
CA ARG A 55 15.63 5.63 -3.77
C ARG A 55 15.48 4.21 -4.35
N PRO A 56 16.59 3.56 -4.75
CA PRO A 56 16.57 2.16 -5.15
C PRO A 56 16.03 1.24 -4.05
N ILE A 57 15.23 0.26 -4.46
CA ILE A 57 14.59 -0.73 -3.58
C ILE A 57 15.46 -1.98 -3.57
N ASP A 58 15.87 -2.41 -2.37
CA ASP A 58 16.61 -3.66 -2.20
C ASP A 58 15.63 -4.81 -1.93
N LEU A 59 15.38 -5.62 -2.96
CA LEU A 59 14.52 -6.79 -2.88
C LEU A 59 15.24 -8.08 -2.43
N SER A 60 16.55 -8.03 -2.18
CA SER A 60 17.30 -9.14 -1.62
C SER A 60 17.06 -9.31 -0.11
N ASP A 61 16.55 -8.26 0.54
CA ASP A 61 16.21 -8.23 1.96
C ASP A 61 14.79 -7.67 2.19
N TRP A 62 14.42 -7.47 3.46
CA TRP A 62 13.11 -7.00 3.83
C TRP A 62 12.88 -5.52 3.50
N VAL A 63 11.67 -5.22 3.05
CA VAL A 63 11.13 -3.87 2.93
C VAL A 63 10.03 -3.69 3.98
N LEU A 64 10.14 -2.63 4.79
CA LEU A 64 9.06 -2.20 5.67
C LEU A 64 8.11 -1.31 4.88
N SER A 65 6.82 -1.60 4.90
CA SER A 65 5.77 -0.67 4.51
C SER A 65 5.05 -0.26 5.78
N ASP A 66 5.27 0.98 6.19
CA ASP A 66 4.57 1.61 7.31
C ASP A 66 3.34 2.29 6.75
N GLN A 67 2.15 1.90 7.22
CA GLN A 67 0.87 2.23 6.60
C GLN A 67 -0.09 2.75 7.65
N PHE A 68 -0.85 3.78 7.32
CA PHE A 68 -1.92 4.28 8.18
C PHE A 68 -3.02 4.94 7.35
N SER A 69 -4.22 5.06 7.95
CA SER A 69 -5.34 5.77 7.37
C SER A 69 -5.57 7.07 8.14
N PRO A 70 -5.26 8.25 7.56
CA PRO A 70 -5.46 9.52 8.25
C PRO A 70 -6.93 9.96 8.33
N SER A 71 -7.80 9.47 7.43
CA SER A 71 -9.20 9.88 7.38
C SER A 71 -10.07 8.90 6.59
N GLY A 72 -11.34 8.82 6.97
CA GLY A 72 -12.39 8.15 6.20
C GLY A 72 -13.71 8.88 6.39
N VAL A 73 -14.32 9.33 5.29
CA VAL A 73 -15.54 10.15 5.31
C VAL A 73 -16.40 9.89 4.08
N ALA A 74 -17.71 10.03 4.21
CA ALA A 74 -18.66 9.97 3.09
C ALA A 74 -18.51 8.73 2.19
N GLY A 75 -18.27 7.56 2.81
CA GLY A 75 -18.08 6.31 2.07
C GLY A 75 -16.69 6.15 1.47
N ARG A 76 -15.71 6.99 1.82
CA ARG A 76 -14.31 6.87 1.37
C ARG A 76 -13.34 6.55 2.51
N GLY A 77 -12.13 6.16 2.16
CA GLY A 77 -11.00 6.01 3.09
C GLY A 77 -9.70 6.35 2.39
N LEU A 78 -8.92 7.23 3.00
CA LEU A 78 -7.57 7.58 2.54
C LEU A 78 -6.57 6.67 3.25
N ALA A 79 -5.63 6.09 2.53
CA ALA A 79 -4.53 5.30 3.06
C ALA A 79 -3.21 5.85 2.54
N THR A 80 -2.22 5.95 3.42
CA THR A 80 -0.88 6.44 3.11
C THR A 80 0.15 5.42 3.58
N SER A 81 1.24 5.27 2.82
CA SER A 81 2.39 4.47 3.21
C SER A 81 3.71 5.15 2.95
N THR A 82 4.65 4.96 3.88
CA THR A 82 6.08 5.17 3.64
C THR A 82 6.80 3.82 3.68
N MET A 83 7.71 3.61 2.74
CA MET A 83 8.36 2.32 2.54
C MET A 83 9.87 2.43 2.68
N TYR A 84 10.49 1.49 3.38
CA TYR A 84 11.90 1.54 3.76
C TYR A 84 12.61 0.23 3.44
N ASN A 85 13.82 0.32 2.89
CA ASN A 85 14.76 -0.81 2.90
C ASN A 85 15.11 -1.16 4.36
N ARG A 86 15.58 -2.38 4.61
CA ARG A 86 15.98 -2.82 5.97
C ARG A 86 17.02 -1.92 6.63
N ALA A 87 17.89 -1.27 5.85
CA ALA A 87 18.86 -0.29 6.32
C ALA A 87 18.24 1.05 6.79
N GLY A 88 16.92 1.22 6.68
CA GLY A 88 16.19 2.42 7.12
C GLY A 88 16.04 3.51 6.06
N GLN A 89 16.47 3.27 4.82
CA GLN A 89 16.35 4.25 3.73
C GLN A 89 14.91 4.31 3.22
N LEU A 90 14.30 5.50 3.21
CA LEU A 90 12.99 5.72 2.57
C LEU A 90 13.12 5.53 1.05
N VAL A 91 12.44 4.51 0.51
CA VAL A 91 12.51 4.16 -0.93
C VAL A 91 11.30 4.61 -1.72
N ALA A 92 10.11 4.57 -1.11
CA ALA A 92 8.90 5.01 -1.74
C ALA A 92 7.93 5.64 -0.73
N THR A 93 7.09 6.54 -1.22
CA THR A 93 5.88 7.00 -0.53
C THR A 93 4.69 6.73 -1.44
N ALA A 94 3.59 6.25 -0.88
CA ALA A 94 2.38 5.96 -1.62
C ALA A 94 1.15 6.52 -0.91
N THR A 95 0.12 6.85 -1.66
CA THR A 95 -1.20 7.23 -1.14
C THR A 95 -2.27 6.72 -2.08
N GLN A 96 -3.39 6.28 -1.50
CA GLN A 96 -4.56 5.84 -2.25
C GLN A 96 -5.85 6.21 -1.55
N GLU A 97 -6.88 6.57 -2.32
CA GLU A 97 -8.24 6.71 -1.84
C GLU A 97 -9.11 5.50 -2.28
N LEU A 98 -9.91 4.99 -1.35
CA LEU A 98 -10.83 3.89 -1.55
C LEU A 98 -12.27 4.36 -1.41
N TYR A 99 -13.16 3.79 -2.21
CA TYR A 99 -14.61 3.92 -2.09
C TYR A 99 -15.22 2.65 -1.50
N PHE A 100 -16.10 2.80 -0.51
CA PHE A 100 -16.77 1.71 0.21
C PHE A 100 -18.30 1.71 0.01
N GLY A 101 -18.82 2.55 -0.89
CA GLY A 101 -20.26 2.79 -0.98
C GLY A 101 -20.75 3.87 -0.02
N ARG A 102 -21.90 4.47 -0.32
CA ARG A 102 -22.65 5.27 0.66
C ARG A 102 -23.44 4.31 1.53
N GLY A 103 -23.26 4.38 2.85
CA GLY A 103 -24.14 3.68 3.78
C GLY A 103 -25.57 4.14 3.54
N THR A 104 -26.52 3.20 3.49
CA THR A 104 -27.94 3.54 3.57
C THR A 104 -28.18 4.10 4.96
N THR A 105 -28.36 5.42 5.06
CA THR A 105 -28.98 6.04 6.23
C THR A 105 -30.38 5.49 6.44
#